data_AF-A0A916D8I4-F1
#
_entry.id   AF-A0A916D8I4-F1
#
_cell.length_a   1.000
_cell.length_b   1.000
_cell.length_c   1.000
_cell.angle_alpha   90.00
_cell.angle_beta   90.00
_cell.angle_gamma   90.00
#
_symmetry.space_group_name_H-M   'P 1'
#
loop_
_entity.id
_entity.type
_entity.pdbx_description
1 polymer ?
#
loop_
_entity_poly.entity_id
_entity_poly.type
_entity_poly.pdbx_seq_one_letter_code
_entity_poly.pdbx_strand_id
1 'polypeptide(L)'
;MAREGMSSPQGLGLFVAVSITCAFLSAPAAHAEAPKQDAAIQQVLRKAQGALRQLAEEKAGLETQKAALEAEKAALQEKADKLESAVKQLEPLQGEVEKQKAAVEALKSANAALESQLASGREREQGLHGKIKEIVAQAKKIQGDNLLLVEAVKEREQWIGQCAQKNQAMLETNGELVRLYQDKGFWDKVGDLDPLTGIGKVNTENTVQDYQFKLKDLKVTPFESELPAQKEASAATTEKQHPAPDADEEAGE
;
A
#
# COMPACT_ATOMS: atom_id res chain seq x y z
N MET A 1 -14.94 29.57 -37.22
CA MET A 1 -14.74 29.44 -38.69
C MET A 1 -16.09 29.10 -39.29
N ALA A 2 -16.67 30.08 -39.96
CA ALA A 2 -17.96 30.02 -40.63
C ALA A 2 -17.79 29.53 -42.09
N ARG A 3 -18.82 28.86 -42.61
CA ARG A 3 -19.19 28.66 -44.03
C ARG A 3 -20.53 27.93 -44.00
N GLU A 4 -21.71 28.53 -44.19
CA GLU A 4 -22.26 29.35 -45.28
C GLU A 4 -22.21 28.73 -46.69
N GLY A 5 -23.39 28.71 -47.32
CA GLY A 5 -23.70 28.27 -48.69
C GLY A 5 -24.96 27.38 -48.68
N MET A 6 -26.22 27.82 -48.86
CA MET A 6 -26.85 28.83 -49.73
C MET A 6 -26.72 28.52 -51.23
N SER A 7 -27.80 28.00 -51.85
CA SER A 7 -28.43 28.55 -53.08
C SER A 7 -29.37 27.54 -53.75
N SER A 8 -30.59 28.01 -54.03
CA SER A 8 -31.68 27.44 -54.87
C SER A 8 -31.38 27.60 -56.40
N PRO A 9 -32.36 27.71 -57.34
CA PRO A 9 -33.58 26.95 -57.70
C PRO A 9 -33.61 26.60 -59.23
N GLN A 10 -34.78 26.19 -59.79
CA GLN A 10 -35.30 26.32 -61.20
C GLN A 10 -35.88 24.99 -61.74
N GLY A 11 -36.97 24.87 -62.52
CA GLY A 11 -37.90 25.79 -63.20
C GLY A 11 -39.07 24.93 -63.77
N LEU A 12 -40.33 25.35 -63.66
CA LEU A 12 -41.20 25.94 -64.72
C LEU A 12 -41.21 25.22 -66.08
N GLY A 13 -42.38 24.80 -66.55
CA GLY A 13 -42.61 24.30 -67.92
C GLY A 13 -44.05 23.90 -68.22
N LEU A 14 -44.94 24.89 -68.36
CA LEU A 14 -46.31 24.80 -68.87
C LEU A 14 -46.28 24.91 -70.41
N PHE A 15 -46.95 24.03 -71.16
CA PHE A 15 -47.28 24.29 -72.58
C PHE A 15 -48.66 23.75 -72.96
N VAL A 16 -49.48 24.67 -73.48
CA VAL A 16 -50.83 24.53 -74.05
C VAL A 16 -50.73 24.96 -75.52
N ALA A 17 -51.37 24.26 -76.46
CA ALA A 17 -51.83 24.75 -77.78
C ALA A 17 -52.75 23.67 -78.38
N VAL A 18 -54.05 23.83 -78.67
CA VAL A 18 -54.87 24.83 -79.41
C VAL A 18 -54.86 24.67 -80.94
N SER A 19 -56.05 24.28 -81.45
CA SER A 19 -56.71 24.56 -82.75
C SER A 19 -56.14 24.02 -84.08
N ILE A 20 -57.03 23.51 -84.95
CA ILE A 20 -57.61 24.25 -86.10
C ILE A 20 -58.56 23.33 -86.92
N THR A 21 -59.73 23.88 -87.19
CA THR A 21 -60.85 23.53 -88.09
C THR A 21 -60.49 23.32 -89.57
N CYS A 22 -61.22 22.46 -90.30
CA CYS A 22 -62.07 22.88 -91.43
C CYS A 22 -62.96 21.75 -92.00
N ALA A 23 -64.19 22.12 -92.34
CA ALA A 23 -65.25 21.28 -92.90
C ALA A 23 -65.08 21.02 -94.41
N PHE A 24 -65.62 19.90 -94.92
CA PHE A 24 -66.38 19.91 -96.18
C PHE A 24 -67.46 18.83 -96.19
N LEU A 25 -68.59 19.26 -96.74
CA LEU A 25 -69.92 18.67 -96.87
C LEU A 25 -69.96 17.71 -98.06
N SER A 26 -70.55 16.51 -97.94
CA SER A 26 -71.29 15.84 -99.03
C SER A 26 -72.06 14.61 -98.52
N ALA A 27 -73.34 14.52 -98.86
CA ALA A 27 -74.26 13.38 -98.70
C ALA A 27 -75.31 13.46 -99.83
N PRO A 28 -76.16 12.46 -100.12
CA PRO A 28 -76.18 11.03 -99.74
C PRO A 28 -76.41 10.09 -100.96
N ALA A 29 -76.33 8.77 -100.76
CA ALA A 29 -77.14 7.80 -101.51
C ALA A 29 -77.38 6.54 -100.67
N ALA A 30 -78.65 6.20 -100.51
CA ALA A 30 -79.18 5.06 -99.77
C ALA A 30 -79.05 3.74 -100.54
N HIS A 31 -78.90 2.60 -99.85
CA HIS A 31 -79.41 1.22 -100.13
C HIS A 31 -79.31 0.44 -98.77
N ALA A 32 -80.39 0.06 -98.09
CA ALA A 32 -81.27 -1.11 -98.29
C ALA A 32 -80.68 -2.48 -97.81
N GLU A 33 -81.09 -2.88 -96.59
CA GLU A 33 -81.67 -4.19 -96.18
C GLU A 33 -80.82 -5.50 -96.16
N ALA A 34 -80.64 -6.08 -94.95
CA ALA A 34 -80.93 -7.50 -94.58
C ALA A 34 -80.25 -7.93 -93.25
N PRO A 35 -80.99 -8.18 -92.14
CA PRO A 35 -80.43 -8.66 -90.87
C PRO A 35 -80.75 -10.14 -90.60
N LYS A 36 -79.76 -10.90 -90.11
CA LYS A 36 -79.91 -12.07 -89.21
C LYS A 36 -78.58 -12.76 -88.81
N GLN A 37 -77.43 -12.26 -89.27
CA GLN A 37 -76.10 -12.61 -88.73
C GLN A 37 -75.58 -11.60 -87.68
N ASP A 38 -76.14 -10.38 -87.63
CA ASP A 38 -75.70 -9.26 -86.78
C ASP A 38 -76.01 -9.40 -85.28
N ALA A 39 -77.09 -10.07 -84.89
CA ALA A 39 -77.47 -10.16 -83.46
C ALA A 39 -76.48 -11.00 -82.64
N ALA A 40 -75.98 -12.11 -83.22
CA ALA A 40 -74.94 -12.94 -82.59
C ALA A 40 -73.59 -12.20 -82.53
N ILE A 41 -73.24 -11.46 -83.59
CA ILE A 41 -72.02 -10.65 -83.65
C ILE A 41 -72.09 -9.50 -82.63
N GLN A 42 -73.23 -8.82 -82.48
CA GLN A 42 -73.43 -7.76 -81.49
C GLN A 42 -73.38 -8.29 -80.03
N GLN A 43 -73.87 -9.51 -79.77
CA GLN A 43 -73.78 -10.11 -78.43
C GLN A 43 -72.34 -10.51 -78.07
N VAL A 44 -71.57 -11.04 -79.04
CA VAL A 44 -70.14 -11.31 -78.87
C VAL A 44 -69.37 -9.99 -78.66
N LEU A 45 -69.72 -8.93 -79.39
CA LEU A 45 -69.10 -7.61 -79.24
C LEU A 45 -69.33 -7.02 -77.84
N ARG A 46 -70.54 -7.14 -77.28
CA ARG A 46 -70.84 -6.69 -75.90
C ARG A 46 -70.08 -7.49 -74.85
N LYS A 47 -69.95 -8.81 -75.02
CA LYS A 47 -69.12 -9.65 -74.12
C LYS A 47 -67.64 -9.29 -74.21
N ALA A 48 -67.12 -9.05 -75.42
CA ALA A 48 -65.75 -8.58 -75.64
C ALA A 48 -65.51 -7.19 -75.02
N GLN A 49 -66.47 -6.27 -75.13
CA GLN A 49 -66.40 -4.94 -74.52
C GLN A 49 -66.47 -4.99 -72.99
N GLY A 50 -67.25 -5.91 -72.41
CA GLY A 50 -67.27 -6.17 -70.97
C GLY A 50 -65.96 -6.75 -70.45
N ALA A 51 -65.40 -7.74 -71.16
CA ALA A 51 -64.10 -8.33 -70.85
C ALA A 51 -62.96 -7.29 -70.96
N LEU A 52 -63.00 -6.39 -71.95
CA LEU A 52 -62.04 -5.28 -72.07
C LEU A 52 -62.13 -4.30 -70.89
N ARG A 53 -63.32 -4.02 -70.37
CA ARG A 53 -63.49 -3.19 -69.16
C ARG A 53 -62.94 -3.89 -67.92
N GLN A 54 -63.23 -5.17 -67.73
CA GLN A 54 -62.69 -5.96 -66.62
C GLN A 54 -61.16 -6.03 -66.68
N LEU A 55 -60.59 -6.29 -67.86
CA LEU A 55 -59.13 -6.25 -68.05
C LEU A 55 -58.53 -4.86 -67.82
N ALA A 56 -59.25 -3.79 -68.16
CA ALA A 56 -58.80 -2.43 -67.86
C ALA A 56 -58.83 -2.12 -66.36
N GLU A 57 -59.86 -2.57 -65.64
CA GLU A 57 -59.96 -2.45 -64.18
C GLU A 57 -58.90 -3.29 -63.46
N GLU A 58 -58.67 -4.53 -63.89
CA GLU A 58 -57.60 -5.40 -63.40
C GLU A 58 -56.22 -4.81 -63.68
N LYS A 59 -56.00 -4.25 -64.87
CA LYS A 59 -54.75 -3.56 -65.21
C LYS A 59 -54.53 -2.34 -64.32
N ALA A 60 -55.56 -1.52 -64.09
CA ALA A 60 -55.48 -0.37 -63.18
C ALA A 60 -55.23 -0.81 -61.72
N GLY A 61 -55.84 -1.91 -61.28
CA GLY A 61 -55.59 -2.52 -59.98
C GLY A 61 -54.18 -3.07 -59.82
N LEU A 62 -53.65 -3.72 -60.86
CA LEU A 62 -52.26 -4.22 -60.87
C LEU A 62 -51.24 -3.08 -60.94
N GLU A 63 -51.51 -2.01 -61.68
CA GLU A 63 -50.63 -0.83 -61.72
C GLU A 63 -50.58 -0.10 -60.37
N THR A 64 -51.72 0.01 -59.67
CA THR A 64 -51.75 0.59 -58.32
C THR A 64 -51.04 -0.29 -57.29
N GLN A 65 -51.23 -1.61 -57.33
CA GLN A 65 -50.48 -2.55 -56.47
C GLN A 65 -48.98 -2.52 -56.78
N LYS A 66 -48.60 -2.45 -58.05
CA LYS A 66 -47.19 -2.33 -58.44
C LYS A 66 -46.58 -1.04 -57.92
N ALA A 67 -47.27 0.10 -58.05
CA ALA A 67 -46.81 1.37 -57.49
C ALA A 67 -46.70 1.33 -55.96
N ALA A 68 -47.65 0.69 -55.26
CA ALA A 68 -47.59 0.52 -53.82
C ALA A 68 -46.40 -0.35 -53.39
N LEU A 69 -46.17 -1.48 -54.06
CA LEU A 69 -45.03 -2.37 -53.80
C LEU A 69 -43.69 -1.69 -54.11
N GLU A 70 -43.61 -0.87 -55.16
CA GLU A 70 -42.42 -0.08 -55.47
C GLU A 70 -42.14 0.97 -54.39
N ALA A 71 -43.18 1.62 -53.86
CA ALA A 71 -43.06 2.56 -52.73
C ALA A 71 -42.63 1.87 -51.43
N GLU A 72 -43.21 0.71 -51.11
CA GLU A 72 -42.82 -0.09 -49.95
C GLU A 72 -41.37 -0.59 -50.07
N LYS A 73 -40.97 -1.06 -51.26
CA LYS A 73 -39.59 -1.47 -51.53
C LYS A 73 -38.63 -0.31 -51.33
N ALA A 74 -38.96 0.88 -51.83
CA ALA A 74 -38.13 2.07 -51.62
C ALA A 74 -38.02 2.44 -50.13
N ALA A 75 -39.12 2.38 -49.38
CA ALA A 75 -39.13 2.66 -47.95
C ALA A 75 -38.35 1.61 -47.12
N LEU A 76 -38.42 0.33 -47.50
CA LEU A 76 -37.65 -0.74 -46.85
C LEU A 76 -36.16 -0.64 -47.18
N GLN A 77 -35.81 -0.28 -48.43
CA GLN A 77 -34.44 -0.02 -48.83
C GLN A 77 -33.84 1.11 -47.99
N GLU A 78 -34.56 2.22 -47.82
CA GLU A 78 -34.08 3.36 -47.01
C GLU A 78 -33.89 2.97 -45.54
N LYS A 79 -34.77 2.14 -44.98
CA LYS A 79 -34.62 1.61 -43.60
C LYS A 79 -33.42 0.67 -43.49
N ALA A 80 -33.19 -0.19 -44.49
CA ALA A 80 -32.04 -1.09 -44.52
C ALA A 80 -30.73 -0.29 -44.57
N ASP A 81 -30.64 0.73 -45.43
CA ASP A 81 -29.47 1.59 -45.55
C ASP A 81 -29.19 2.35 -44.24
N LYS A 82 -30.24 2.85 -43.56
CA LYS A 82 -30.12 3.48 -42.25
C LYS A 82 -29.63 2.51 -41.18
N LEU A 83 -30.17 1.30 -41.11
CA LEU A 83 -29.74 0.29 -40.16
C LEU A 83 -28.30 -0.15 -40.41
N GLU A 84 -27.91 -0.33 -41.68
CA GLU A 84 -26.53 -0.66 -42.05
C GLU A 84 -25.57 0.46 -41.62
N SER A 85 -25.95 1.73 -41.83
CA SER A 85 -25.15 2.87 -41.37
C SER A 85 -25.00 2.92 -39.85
N ALA A 86 -26.07 2.58 -39.10
CA ALA A 86 -26.04 2.52 -37.65
C ALA A 86 -25.15 1.37 -37.14
N VAL A 87 -25.23 0.18 -37.76
CA VAL A 87 -24.37 -0.97 -37.43
C VAL A 87 -22.89 -0.61 -37.65
N LYS A 88 -22.56 0.03 -38.78
CA LYS A 88 -21.20 0.51 -39.06
C LYS A 88 -20.69 1.51 -38.02
N GLN A 89 -21.58 2.29 -37.40
CA GLN A 89 -21.20 3.19 -36.30
C GLN A 89 -21.05 2.47 -34.96
N LEU A 90 -21.78 1.37 -34.72
CA LEU A 90 -21.73 0.59 -33.48
C LEU A 90 -20.47 -0.28 -33.34
N GLU A 91 -19.96 -0.84 -34.43
CA GLU A 91 -18.74 -1.67 -34.43
C GLU A 91 -17.52 -1.02 -33.74
N PRO A 92 -17.13 0.24 -34.05
CA PRO A 92 -16.01 0.88 -33.36
C PRO A 92 -16.29 1.18 -31.89
N LEU A 93 -17.55 1.47 -31.52
CA LEU A 93 -17.92 1.66 -30.11
C LEU A 93 -17.76 0.38 -29.30
N GLN A 94 -18.10 -0.78 -29.87
CA GLN A 94 -17.89 -2.06 -29.20
C GLN A 94 -16.40 -2.32 -28.93
N GLY A 95 -15.54 -2.02 -29.90
CA GLY A 95 -14.09 -2.10 -29.71
C GLY A 95 -13.55 -1.15 -28.63
N GLU A 96 -14.10 0.06 -28.53
CA GLU A 96 -13.74 1.04 -27.51
C GLU A 96 -14.19 0.60 -26.11
N VAL A 97 -15.39 0.01 -25.98
CA VAL A 97 -15.89 -0.54 -24.72
C VAL A 97 -14.99 -1.68 -24.21
N GLU A 98 -14.55 -2.59 -25.08
CA GLU A 98 -13.64 -3.67 -24.68
C GLU A 98 -12.27 -3.14 -24.25
N LYS A 99 -11.73 -2.12 -24.94
CA LYS A 99 -10.49 -1.45 -24.51
C LYS A 99 -10.64 -0.78 -23.13
N GLN A 100 -11.77 -0.10 -22.90
CA GLN A 100 -12.03 0.55 -21.62
C GLN A 100 -12.19 -0.47 -20.50
N LYS A 101 -12.84 -1.61 -20.74
CA LYS A 101 -12.92 -2.71 -19.77
C LYS A 101 -11.54 -3.23 -19.41
N ALA A 102 -10.70 -3.52 -20.41
CA ALA A 102 -9.33 -3.96 -20.19
C ALA A 102 -8.50 -2.91 -19.40
N ALA A 103 -8.68 -1.63 -19.70
CA ALA A 103 -8.02 -0.54 -18.96
C ALA A 103 -8.49 -0.47 -17.49
N VAL A 104 -9.80 -0.64 -17.24
CA VAL A 104 -10.36 -0.66 -15.88
C VAL A 104 -9.84 -1.87 -15.09
N GLU A 105 -9.75 -3.05 -15.70
CA GLU A 105 -9.18 -4.23 -15.06
C GLU A 105 -7.69 -4.05 -14.74
N ALA A 106 -6.92 -3.49 -15.67
CA ALA A 106 -5.51 -3.16 -15.45
C ALA A 106 -5.34 -2.15 -14.30
N LEU A 107 -6.18 -1.11 -14.25
CA LEU A 107 -6.15 -0.13 -13.16
C LEU A 107 -6.55 -0.75 -11.81
N LYS A 108 -7.53 -1.64 -11.78
CA LYS A 108 -7.91 -2.38 -10.56
C LYS A 108 -6.76 -3.25 -10.05
N SER A 109 -6.10 -3.97 -10.96
CA SER A 109 -4.93 -4.80 -10.61
C SER A 109 -3.77 -3.95 -10.09
N ALA A 110 -3.47 -2.83 -10.75
CA ALA A 110 -2.44 -1.90 -10.32
C ALA A 110 -2.76 -1.29 -8.94
N ASN A 111 -4.03 -0.93 -8.69
CA ASN A 111 -4.44 -0.39 -7.41
C ASN A 111 -4.30 -1.42 -6.28
N ALA A 112 -4.73 -2.68 -6.51
CA ALA A 112 -4.54 -3.75 -5.54
C ALA A 112 -3.06 -4.02 -5.23
N ALA A 113 -2.19 -3.96 -6.25
CA ALA A 113 -0.74 -4.09 -6.06
C ALA A 113 -0.17 -2.92 -5.23
N LEU A 114 -0.60 -1.69 -5.49
CA LEU A 114 -0.18 -0.51 -4.73
C LEU A 114 -0.67 -0.58 -3.27
N GLU A 115 -1.91 -0.99 -3.04
CA GLU A 115 -2.45 -1.19 -1.69
C GLU A 115 -1.63 -2.23 -0.91
N SER A 116 -1.27 -3.35 -1.55
CA SER A 116 -0.40 -4.38 -0.96
C SER A 116 0.99 -3.83 -0.63
N GLN A 117 1.62 -3.08 -1.54
CA GLN A 117 2.90 -2.44 -1.29
C GLN A 117 2.84 -1.43 -0.15
N LEU A 118 1.75 -0.66 -0.05
CA LEU A 118 1.54 0.32 1.00
C LEU A 118 1.36 -0.37 2.37
N ALA A 119 0.58 -1.46 2.42
CA ALA A 119 0.44 -2.28 3.62
C ALA A 119 1.80 -2.84 4.09
N SER A 120 2.57 -3.45 3.18
CA SER A 120 3.92 -3.96 3.48
C SER A 120 4.89 -2.85 3.89
N GLY A 121 4.79 -1.67 3.28
CA GLY A 121 5.55 -0.48 3.66
C GLY A 121 5.28 -0.06 5.11
N ARG A 122 4.00 0.03 5.49
CA ARG A 122 3.57 0.39 6.85
C ARG A 122 4.01 -0.63 7.89
N GLU A 123 3.92 -1.92 7.58
CA GLU A 123 4.38 -2.98 8.49
C GLU A 123 5.90 -2.89 8.74
N ARG A 124 6.69 -2.67 7.68
CA ARG A 124 8.14 -2.45 7.81
C ARG A 124 8.48 -1.22 8.64
N GLU A 125 7.77 -0.11 8.41
CA GLU A 125 7.94 1.12 9.18
C GLU A 125 7.63 0.89 10.66
N GLN A 126 6.50 0.26 10.99
CA GLN A 126 6.14 -0.10 12.36
C GLN A 126 7.18 -1.02 13.01
N GLY A 127 7.67 -2.03 12.28
CA GLY A 127 8.73 -2.91 12.74
C GLY A 127 10.05 -2.16 13.02
N LEU A 128 10.43 -1.22 12.16
CA LEU A 128 11.61 -0.37 12.37
C LEU A 128 11.44 0.55 13.58
N HIS A 129 10.27 1.17 13.75
CA HIS A 129 9.96 1.96 14.94
C HIS A 129 10.02 1.13 16.22
N GLY A 130 9.55 -0.13 16.18
CA GLY A 130 9.69 -1.08 17.28
C GLY A 130 11.15 -1.31 17.65
N LYS A 131 11.99 -1.64 16.66
CA LYS A 131 13.44 -1.86 16.84
C LYS A 131 14.15 -0.63 17.39
N ILE A 132 13.83 0.57 16.90
CA ILE A 132 14.42 1.82 17.39
C ILE A 132 14.07 2.01 18.87
N LYS A 133 12.81 1.79 19.28
CA LYS A 133 12.40 1.89 20.69
C LYS A 133 13.15 0.90 21.56
N GLU A 134 13.33 -0.33 21.10
CA GLU A 134 14.07 -1.37 21.80
C GLU A 134 15.56 -0.98 21.96
N ILE A 135 16.22 -0.55 20.88
CA ILE A 135 17.62 -0.11 20.92
C ILE A 135 17.80 1.07 21.87
N VAL A 136 16.88 2.04 21.86
CA VAL A 136 16.93 3.19 22.78
C VAL A 136 16.76 2.74 24.24
N ALA A 137 15.86 1.78 24.51
CA ALA A 137 15.68 1.24 25.85
C ALA A 137 16.94 0.49 26.32
N GLN A 138 17.54 -0.33 25.46
CA GLN A 138 18.78 -1.04 25.74
C GLN A 138 19.95 -0.07 25.97
N ALA A 139 20.09 0.96 25.15
CA ALA A 139 21.13 1.97 25.30
C ALA A 139 21.01 2.72 26.64
N LYS A 140 19.79 3.05 27.07
CA LYS A 140 19.55 3.66 28.40
C LYS A 140 19.94 2.73 29.54
N LYS A 141 19.62 1.44 29.42
CA LYS A 141 20.02 0.44 30.42
C LYS A 141 21.55 0.35 30.53
N ILE A 142 22.23 0.22 29.40
CA ILE A 142 23.69 0.16 29.33
C ILE A 142 24.32 1.44 29.91
N GLN A 143 23.75 2.62 29.63
CA GLN A 143 24.22 3.87 30.24
C GLN A 143 24.06 3.87 31.77
N GLY A 144 22.93 3.40 32.28
CA GLY A 144 22.71 3.25 33.72
C GLY A 144 23.70 2.27 34.36
N ASP A 145 23.91 1.11 33.75
CA ASP A 145 24.84 0.09 34.23
C ASP A 145 26.29 0.61 34.23
N ASN A 146 26.70 1.35 33.19
CA ASN A 146 28.02 1.97 33.14
C ASN A 146 28.23 3.01 34.25
N LEU A 147 27.22 3.83 34.56
CA LEU A 147 27.32 4.79 35.66
C LEU A 147 27.50 4.09 37.01
N LEU A 148 26.76 3.01 37.25
CA LEU A 148 26.90 2.20 38.48
C LEU A 148 28.29 1.54 38.56
N LEU A 149 28.79 0.98 37.46
CA LEU A 149 30.12 0.38 37.40
C LEU A 149 31.22 1.40 37.65
N VAL A 150 31.12 2.59 37.06
CA VAL A 150 32.08 3.68 37.29
C VAL A 150 32.10 4.09 38.76
N GLU A 151 30.93 4.18 39.41
CA GLU A 151 30.86 4.54 40.82
C GLU A 151 31.43 3.44 41.72
N ALA A 152 31.11 2.17 41.45
CA ALA A 152 31.67 1.03 42.18
C ALA A 152 33.20 0.93 42.01
N VAL A 153 33.73 1.24 40.83
CA VAL A 153 35.18 1.29 40.58
C VAL A 153 35.82 2.43 41.38
N LYS A 154 35.23 3.63 41.40
CA LYS A 154 35.74 4.76 42.20
C LYS A 154 35.78 4.44 43.69
N GLU A 155 34.72 3.86 44.23
CA GLU A 155 34.66 3.45 45.64
C GLU A 155 35.77 2.44 45.96
N ARG A 156 35.94 1.44 45.10
CA ARG A 156 37.01 0.45 45.26
C ARG A 156 38.40 1.06 45.16
N GLU A 157 38.63 1.98 44.22
CA GLU A 157 39.90 2.70 44.09
C GLU A 157 40.21 3.55 45.33
N GLN A 158 39.21 4.23 45.88
CA GLN A 158 39.36 4.97 47.14
C GLN A 158 39.74 4.05 48.29
N TRP A 159 39.07 2.89 48.41
CA TRP A 159 39.38 1.90 49.45
C TRP A 159 40.79 1.33 49.29
N ILE A 160 41.21 0.97 48.07
CA ILE A 160 42.59 0.52 47.78
C ILE A 160 43.61 1.61 48.14
N GLY A 161 43.33 2.87 47.81
CA GLY A 161 44.19 4.01 48.15
C GLY A 161 44.37 4.17 49.65
N GLN A 162 43.27 4.08 50.43
CA GLN A 162 43.33 4.14 51.89
C GLN A 162 44.12 2.96 52.48
N CYS A 163 43.92 1.74 51.96
CA CYS A 163 44.69 0.56 52.36
C CYS A 163 46.19 0.73 52.07
N ALA A 164 46.55 1.25 50.90
CA ALA A 164 47.93 1.50 50.53
C ALA A 164 48.59 2.54 51.46
N GLN A 165 47.89 3.65 51.76
CA GLN A 165 48.37 4.68 52.70
C GLN A 165 48.58 4.12 54.11
N LYS A 166 47.63 3.34 54.63
CA LYS A 166 47.75 2.71 55.95
C LYS A 166 48.91 1.70 56.00
N ASN A 167 49.09 0.90 54.96
CA ASN A 167 50.20 -0.04 54.87
C ASN A 167 51.55 0.69 54.82
N GLN A 168 51.65 1.78 54.05
CA GLN A 168 52.85 2.60 54.01
C GLN A 168 53.16 3.22 55.37
N ALA A 169 52.17 3.83 56.03
CA ALA A 169 52.34 4.41 57.35
C ALA A 169 52.71 3.35 58.42
N MET A 170 52.26 2.10 58.27
CA MET A 170 52.69 1.00 59.12
C MET A 170 54.17 0.66 58.92
N LEU A 171 54.62 0.59 57.67
CA LEU A 171 56.04 0.35 57.34
C LEU A 171 56.93 1.48 57.86
N GLU A 172 56.50 2.74 57.70
CA GLU A 172 57.20 3.92 58.24
C GLU A 172 57.28 3.87 59.77
N THR A 173 56.15 3.64 60.45
CA THR A 173 56.08 3.53 61.92
C THR A 173 56.94 2.38 62.45
N ASN A 174 56.93 1.22 61.78
CA ASN A 174 57.79 0.08 62.13
C ASN A 174 59.28 0.42 61.91
N GLY A 175 59.61 1.15 60.85
CA GLY A 175 60.97 1.65 60.58
C GLY A 175 61.46 2.63 61.64
N GLU A 176 60.60 3.55 62.09
CA GLU A 176 60.88 4.46 63.22
C GLU A 176 61.17 3.68 64.50
N LEU A 177 60.35 2.67 64.82
CA LEU A 177 60.53 1.83 66.01
C LEU A 177 61.86 1.07 65.98
N VAL A 178 62.22 0.49 64.82
CA VAL A 178 63.50 -0.22 64.66
C VAL A 178 64.68 0.74 64.82
N ARG A 179 64.61 1.95 64.26
CA ARG A 179 65.66 2.98 64.45
C ARG A 179 65.79 3.39 65.91
N LEU A 180 64.68 3.66 66.59
CA LEU A 180 64.68 4.01 68.02
C LEU A 180 65.33 2.91 68.89
N TYR A 181 65.12 1.64 68.55
CA TYR A 181 65.79 0.51 69.20
C TYR A 181 67.28 0.38 68.84
N GLN A 182 67.66 0.67 67.59
CA GLN A 182 69.07 0.65 67.16
C GLN A 182 69.87 1.80 67.82
N ASP A 183 69.24 2.96 67.94
CA ASP A 183 69.85 4.17 68.51
C ASP A 183 69.89 4.15 70.04
N LYS A 184 69.11 3.27 70.70
CA LYS A 184 69.26 2.93 72.14
C LYS A 184 70.59 2.23 72.39
N GLY A 185 71.65 3.03 72.44
CA GLY A 185 73.02 2.60 72.74
C GLY A 185 73.22 2.21 74.20
N PHE A 186 74.43 1.73 74.49
CA PHE A 186 74.86 1.28 75.83
C PHE A 186 74.61 2.29 76.95
N TRP A 187 74.61 3.60 76.65
CA TRP A 187 74.37 4.67 77.62
C TRP A 187 72.89 4.85 78.02
N ASP A 188 71.92 4.55 77.13
CA ASP A 188 70.49 4.62 77.46
C ASP A 188 70.07 3.49 78.41
N LYS A 189 70.71 2.32 78.31
CA LYS A 189 70.50 1.21 79.27
C LYS A 189 70.97 1.55 80.69
N VAL A 190 71.93 2.45 80.83
CA VAL A 190 72.40 2.93 82.14
C VAL A 190 71.43 3.97 82.73
N GLY A 191 70.81 4.80 81.89
CA GLY A 191 69.76 5.75 82.31
C GLY A 191 68.41 5.10 82.64
N ASP A 192 68.03 4.03 81.93
CA ASP A 192 66.79 3.26 82.20
C ASP A 192 66.85 2.47 83.53
N LEU A 193 68.04 2.31 84.13
CA LEU A 193 68.28 1.64 85.41
C LEU A 193 68.21 2.57 86.63
N ASP A 194 67.82 3.84 86.49
CA ASP A 194 67.75 4.80 87.60
C ASP A 194 66.76 4.34 88.70
N PRO A 195 67.25 3.87 89.87
CA PRO A 195 66.41 3.26 90.91
C PRO A 195 65.61 4.28 91.71
N LEU A 196 65.91 5.58 91.60
CA LEU A 196 65.40 6.59 92.54
C LEU A 196 64.22 7.43 92.00
N THR A 197 64.17 7.72 90.70
CA THR A 197 63.16 8.66 90.15
C THR A 197 62.11 8.01 89.23
N GLY A 198 62.40 6.85 88.63
CA GLY A 198 61.46 6.11 87.78
C GLY A 198 61.05 6.81 86.47
N ILE A 199 61.62 7.97 86.14
CA ILE A 199 61.24 8.81 84.99
C ILE A 199 61.49 8.09 83.65
N GLY A 200 62.61 7.36 83.53
CA GLY A 200 62.94 6.59 82.32
C GLY A 200 61.89 5.53 81.98
N LYS A 201 61.32 4.88 83.00
CA LYS A 201 60.25 3.88 82.85
C LYS A 201 58.96 4.50 82.30
N VAL A 202 58.58 5.69 82.77
CA VAL A 202 57.39 6.39 82.28
C VAL A 202 57.56 6.83 80.82
N ASN A 203 58.74 7.33 80.44
CA ASN A 203 59.01 7.71 79.05
C ASN A 203 58.97 6.51 78.10
N THR A 204 59.51 5.36 78.51
CA THR A 204 59.41 4.13 77.71
C THR A 204 57.98 3.62 77.61
N GLU A 205 57.22 3.64 78.72
CA GLU A 205 55.81 3.26 78.72
C GLU A 205 54.97 4.17 77.82
N ASN A 206 55.16 5.50 77.87
CA ASN A 206 54.50 6.47 76.99
C ASN A 206 54.86 6.23 75.52
N THR A 207 56.13 5.98 75.22
CA THR A 207 56.57 5.70 73.85
C THR A 207 55.93 4.41 73.31
N VAL A 208 55.89 3.35 74.13
CA VAL A 208 55.23 2.08 73.75
C VAL A 208 53.74 2.28 73.54
N GLN A 209 53.08 3.07 74.39
CA GLN A 209 51.66 3.41 74.23
C GLN A 209 51.42 4.19 72.94
N ASP A 210 52.24 5.20 72.63
CA ASP A 210 52.12 5.98 71.39
C ASP A 210 52.24 5.11 70.14
N TYR A 211 53.21 4.19 70.10
CA TYR A 211 53.33 3.25 68.98
C TYR A 211 52.17 2.24 68.93
N GLN A 212 51.66 1.78 70.08
CA GLN A 212 50.45 0.95 70.10
C GLN A 212 49.23 1.69 69.55
N PHE A 213 49.08 2.98 69.85
CA PHE A 213 47.98 3.79 69.30
C PHE A 213 48.14 3.98 67.80
N LYS A 214 49.34 4.34 67.31
CA LYS A 214 49.63 4.44 65.88
C LYS A 214 49.32 3.13 65.13
N LEU A 215 49.77 1.98 65.65
CA LEU A 215 49.51 0.68 65.02
C LEU A 215 48.03 0.27 65.04
N LYS A 216 47.28 0.62 66.09
CA LYS A 216 45.84 0.37 66.17
C LYS A 216 45.06 1.22 65.17
N ASP A 217 45.45 2.48 64.98
CA ASP A 217 44.79 3.41 64.04
C ASP A 217 45.03 3.02 62.57
N LEU A 218 46.20 2.42 62.30
CA LEU A 218 46.56 1.90 60.98
C LEU A 218 45.90 0.56 60.63
N LYS A 219 45.17 -0.05 61.56
CA LYS A 219 44.42 -1.28 61.28
C LYS A 219 43.32 -0.98 60.25
N VAL A 220 43.30 -1.75 59.17
CA VAL A 220 42.26 -1.66 58.14
C VAL A 220 41.02 -2.41 58.63
N THR A 221 39.84 -1.81 58.48
CA THR A 221 38.55 -2.49 58.67
C THR A 221 38.32 -3.44 57.49
N PRO A 222 37.95 -4.71 57.74
CA PRO A 222 37.69 -5.65 56.67
C PRO A 222 36.54 -5.16 55.78
N PHE A 223 36.70 -5.36 54.47
CA PHE A 223 35.62 -5.10 53.51
C PHE A 223 34.58 -6.21 53.63
N GLU A 224 33.39 -5.87 54.12
CA GLU A 224 32.22 -6.76 54.14
C GLU A 224 31.54 -6.65 52.77
N SER A 225 31.60 -7.69 51.94
CA SER A 225 30.88 -7.68 50.66
C SER A 225 29.40 -7.94 50.90
N GLU A 226 28.60 -6.89 51.06
CA GLU A 226 27.14 -7.01 50.96
C GLU A 226 26.75 -7.19 49.49
N LEU A 227 26.89 -8.43 49.00
CA LEU A 227 26.10 -8.87 47.85
C LEU A 227 24.65 -8.97 48.33
N PRO A 228 23.70 -8.19 47.80
CA PRO A 228 22.30 -8.43 48.12
C PRO A 228 21.97 -9.84 47.63
N ALA A 229 21.65 -10.70 48.58
CA ALA A 229 21.18 -12.04 48.33
C ALA A 229 20.02 -11.97 47.33
N GLN A 230 20.27 -12.45 46.12
CA GLN A 230 19.24 -12.96 45.23
C GLN A 230 18.54 -14.12 45.96
N LYS A 231 17.59 -13.81 46.84
CA LYS A 231 16.81 -14.81 47.58
C LYS A 231 15.30 -14.63 47.47
N GLU A 232 14.82 -13.66 46.71
CA GLU A 232 13.36 -13.43 46.56
C GLU A 232 12.83 -13.39 45.11
N ALA A 233 13.56 -13.92 44.12
CA ALA A 233 13.02 -14.06 42.76
C ALA A 233 13.07 -15.48 42.16
N SER A 234 13.51 -16.49 42.93
CA SER A 234 13.53 -17.90 42.49
C SER A 234 12.34 -18.72 43.00
N ALA A 235 11.45 -18.15 43.82
CA ALA A 235 10.31 -18.87 44.40
C ALA A 235 8.97 -18.63 43.68
N ALA A 236 8.94 -17.80 42.64
CA ALA A 236 7.72 -17.55 41.88
C ALA A 236 7.96 -17.87 40.40
N THR A 237 7.35 -18.96 39.95
CA THR A 237 7.06 -19.37 38.56
C THR A 237 7.87 -20.56 38.03
N THR A 238 7.62 -21.75 38.60
CA THR A 238 7.64 -23.01 37.83
C THR A 238 6.59 -23.97 38.37
N GLU A 239 5.32 -23.81 37.98
CA GLU A 239 4.40 -24.95 37.83
C GLU A 239 3.15 -24.57 37.02
N LYS A 240 3.29 -24.51 35.70
CA LYS A 240 2.23 -24.91 34.76
C LYS A 240 2.89 -25.62 33.60
N GLN A 241 2.86 -26.94 33.71
CA GLN A 241 3.45 -27.91 32.81
C GLN A 241 2.34 -28.42 31.89
N HIS A 242 2.42 -28.12 30.59
CA HIS A 242 1.81 -28.89 29.51
C HIS A 242 2.37 -28.45 28.14
N PRO A 243 2.31 -29.29 27.10
CA PRO A 243 3.14 -30.44 26.81
C PRO A 243 4.03 -30.19 25.56
N ALA A 244 4.89 -31.16 25.25
CA ALA A 244 5.75 -31.17 24.07
C ALA A 244 4.98 -31.01 22.74
N PRO A 245 5.69 -30.56 21.69
CA PRO A 245 5.72 -31.37 20.48
C PRO A 245 7.15 -31.57 19.97
N ASP A 246 7.46 -32.86 19.83
CA ASP A 246 8.22 -33.52 18.76
C ASP A 246 9.19 -32.67 17.92
N ALA A 247 10.47 -32.99 18.07
CA ALA A 247 11.49 -32.66 17.11
C ALA A 247 11.38 -33.63 15.94
N ASP A 248 10.89 -33.13 14.80
CA ASP A 248 11.13 -33.77 13.52
C ASP A 248 12.59 -33.53 13.10
N GLU A 249 13.20 -34.66 12.84
CA GLU A 249 14.49 -34.94 12.24
C GLU A 249 14.43 -34.61 10.75
N GLU A 250 15.08 -33.52 10.30
CA GLU A 250 15.41 -33.34 8.89
C GLU A 250 16.92 -33.11 8.76
N ALA A 251 17.63 -34.24 8.63
CA ALA A 251 18.93 -34.30 7.97
C ALA A 251 18.71 -34.14 6.46
N GLY A 252 19.49 -33.27 5.83
CA GLY A 252 19.40 -33.00 4.42
C GLY A 252 19.92 -34.14 3.54
N GLU A 253 19.31 -34.24 2.36
CA GLU A 253 19.90 -34.47 1.04
C GLU A 253 18.94 -33.92 -0.03
#